data_AF-A0A925VHD9-F1
#
_entry.id   AF-A0A925VHD9-F1
#
_cell.length_a   1.000
_cell.length_b   1.000
_cell.length_c   1.000
_cell.angle_alpha   90.00
_cell.angle_beta   90.00
_cell.angle_gamma   90.00
#
_symmetry.space_group_name_H-M   'P 1'
#
loop_
_entity.id
_entity.type
_entity.pdbx_description
1 polymer ?
#
loop_
_entity_poly.entity_id
_entity_poly.type
_entity_poly.pdbx_seq_one_letter_code
_entity_poly.pdbx_strand_id
1 'polypeptide(L)'
;MACNGPTPCLVELAPGYGCHVSALGLDISRAFLLRFLPATLVAVDRIRATLNLLPQIDGVAPADECHCALRWHNGWRLVAHRPVVCGRMLYDGGAQLDLTRSTALLLGVGGWPIIIRINETHIPL
;
A
#
# COMPACT_ATOMS: atom_id res chain seq x y z
N MET A 1 -6.08 -7.30 32.74
CA MET A 1 -5.13 -7.22 31.60
C MET A 1 -5.95 -7.01 30.35
N ALA A 2 -5.97 -5.81 29.78
CA ALA A 2 -6.66 -5.56 28.53
C ALA A 2 -5.82 -6.15 27.39
N CYS A 3 -6.39 -7.09 26.63
CA CYS A 3 -5.80 -7.55 25.38
C CYS A 3 -5.86 -6.37 24.41
N ASN A 4 -4.76 -5.63 24.26
CA ASN A 4 -4.69 -4.55 23.27
C ASN A 4 -4.71 -5.20 21.87
N GLY A 5 -5.91 -5.29 21.30
CA GLY A 5 -6.11 -5.73 19.92
C GLY A 5 -5.43 -4.80 18.90
N PRO A 6 -5.39 -5.19 17.62
CA PRO A 6 -4.79 -4.38 16.58
C PRO A 6 -5.45 -2.99 16.52
N THR A 7 -4.63 -1.94 16.57
CA THR A 7 -5.11 -0.56 16.36
C THR A 7 -5.66 -0.42 14.95
N PRO A 8 -6.70 0.39 14.69
CA PRO A 8 -7.19 0.61 13.34
C PRO A 8 -6.09 1.11 12.39
N CYS A 9 -6.02 0.50 11.22
CA CYS A 9 -5.11 0.88 10.14
C CYS A 9 -5.92 1.05 8.85
N LEU A 10 -5.66 2.15 8.15
CA LEU A 10 -6.24 2.46 6.87
C LEU A 10 -5.13 2.58 5.84
N VAL A 11 -5.33 1.97 4.68
CA VAL A 11 -4.44 2.13 3.53
C VAL A 11 -5.19 2.91 2.48
N GLU A 12 -4.71 4.11 2.21
CA GLU A 12 -5.12 4.94 1.09
C GLU A 12 -4.31 4.51 -0.14
N LEU A 13 -4.99 3.83 -1.07
CA LEU A 13 -4.42 3.29 -2.30
C LEU A 13 -4.30 4.36 -3.38
N ALA A 14 -5.12 5.41 -3.32
CA ALA A 14 -5.07 6.61 -4.13
C ALA A 14 -5.85 7.72 -3.39
N PRO A 15 -5.70 9.00 -3.77
CA PRO A 15 -6.45 10.09 -3.13
C PRO A 15 -7.96 9.81 -3.07
N GLY A 16 -8.50 9.68 -1.85
CA GLY A 16 -9.92 9.38 -1.62
C GLY A 16 -10.35 7.92 -1.78
N TYR A 17 -9.41 7.01 -2.08
CA TYR A 17 -9.66 5.57 -2.22
C TYR A 17 -8.84 4.80 -1.20
N GLY A 18 -9.46 4.50 -0.06
CA GLY A 18 -8.82 3.75 1.02
C GLY A 18 -9.59 2.50 1.43
N CYS A 19 -8.90 1.61 2.14
CA CYS A 19 -9.49 0.43 2.75
C CYS A 19 -9.00 0.26 4.19
N HIS A 20 -9.86 -0.28 5.05
CA HIS A 20 -9.49 -0.65 6.41
C HIS A 20 -8.80 -2.00 6.43
N VAL A 21 -7.71 -2.09 7.19
CA VAL A 21 -6.96 -3.33 7.39
C VAL A 21 -7.57 -4.09 8.56
N SER A 22 -7.96 -5.35 8.32
CA SER A 22 -8.47 -6.23 9.37
C SER A 22 -7.35 -6.76 10.27
N ALA A 23 -7.71 -7.44 11.37
CA ALA A 23 -6.73 -8.11 12.23
C ALA A 23 -5.86 -9.16 11.50
N LEU A 24 -6.32 -9.69 10.37
CA LEU A 24 -5.58 -10.64 9.54
C LEU A 24 -4.47 -9.97 8.72
N GLY A 25 -4.44 -8.64 8.69
CA GLY A 25 -3.55 -7.88 7.82
C GLY A 25 -4.13 -7.65 6.43
N LEU A 26 -3.28 -7.19 5.52
CA LEU A 26 -3.63 -6.93 4.12
C LEU A 26 -2.44 -7.30 3.22
N ASP A 27 -2.71 -8.00 2.13
CA ASP A 27 -1.74 -8.24 1.07
C ASP A 27 -2.01 -7.31 -0.10
N ILE A 28 -0.97 -6.60 -0.51
CA ILE A 28 -1.02 -5.62 -1.59
C ILE A 28 -0.29 -6.23 -2.79
N SER A 29 -1.04 -6.42 -3.86
CA SER A 29 -0.54 -6.85 -5.17
C SER A 29 -1.13 -5.95 -6.26
N ARG A 30 -0.66 -6.09 -7.50
CA ARG A 30 -1.28 -5.39 -8.63
C ARG A 30 -2.74 -5.80 -8.82
N ALA A 31 -3.08 -7.07 -8.63
CA ALA A 31 -4.47 -7.54 -8.71
C ALA A 31 -5.35 -6.89 -7.64
N PHE A 32 -4.83 -6.74 -6.42
CA PHE A 32 -5.52 -6.01 -5.37
C PHE A 32 -5.77 -4.55 -5.77
N LEU A 33 -4.74 -3.83 -6.21
CA LEU A 33 -4.90 -2.44 -6.65
C LEU A 33 -5.92 -2.29 -7.79
N LEU A 34 -5.82 -3.13 -8.83
CA LEU A 34 -6.75 -3.08 -9.96
C LEU A 34 -8.21 -3.38 -9.58
N ARG A 35 -8.44 -4.11 -8.48
CA ARG A 35 -9.78 -4.41 -7.96
C ARG A 35 -10.38 -3.25 -7.16
N PHE A 36 -9.55 -2.50 -6.44
CA PHE A 36 -10.01 -1.46 -5.50
C PHE A 36 -9.90 -0.04 -6.05
N LEU A 37 -9.03 0.20 -7.03
CA LEU A 37 -8.89 1.51 -7.67
C LEU A 37 -10.00 1.74 -8.70
N PRO A 38 -10.43 3.00 -8.91
CA PRO A 38 -11.34 3.34 -9.99
C PRO A 38 -10.75 2.99 -11.35
N ALA A 39 -11.59 2.44 -12.23
CA ALA A 39 -11.20 2.15 -13.61
C ALA A 39 -10.69 3.40 -14.36
N THR A 40 -11.24 4.59 -14.06
CA THR A 40 -10.79 5.87 -14.62
C THR A 40 -9.36 6.21 -14.24
N LEU A 41 -8.99 6.02 -12.97
CA LEU A 41 -7.65 6.25 -12.46
C LEU A 41 -6.64 5.30 -13.11
N VAL A 42 -6.99 4.02 -13.21
CA VAL A 42 -6.18 3.00 -13.89
C VAL A 42 -6.03 3.33 -15.38
N ALA A 43 -7.09 3.81 -16.03
CA ALA A 43 -7.03 4.22 -17.43
C ALA A 43 -6.08 5.41 -17.65
N VAL A 44 -6.12 6.42 -16.76
CA VAL A 44 -5.20 7.57 -16.80
C VAL A 44 -3.75 7.11 -16.62
N ASP A 45 -3.48 6.19 -15.70
CA ASP A 45 -2.14 5.63 -15.54
C ASP A 45 -1.69 4.87 -16.80
N ARG A 46 -2.58 4.10 -17.44
CA ARG A 46 -2.26 3.39 -18.68
C ARG A 46 -2.05 4.31 -19.88
N ILE A 47 -2.70 5.48 -19.93
CA ILE A 47 -2.46 6.49 -20.97
C ILE A 47 -1.01 6.98 -20.93
N ARG A 48 -0.31 6.91 -19.80
CA ARG A 48 1.13 7.23 -19.73
C ARG A 48 1.95 6.46 -20.76
N ALA A 49 1.57 5.20 -21.05
CA ALA A 49 2.23 4.39 -22.06
C ALA A 49 2.17 5.02 -23.47
N THR A 50 1.11 5.74 -23.81
CA THR A 50 0.99 6.44 -25.11
C THR A 50 1.91 7.66 -25.19
N LEU A 51 2.38 8.16 -24.04
CA LEU A 51 3.37 9.23 -23.92
C LEU A 51 4.80 8.69 -23.74
N ASN A 52 5.04 7.40 -24.01
CA ASN A 52 6.31 6.70 -23.75
C ASN A 52 6.76 6.75 -22.28
N LEU A 53 5.82 6.91 -21.35
CA LEU A 53 6.07 6.81 -19.92
C LEU A 53 5.59 5.45 -19.42
N LEU A 54 6.36 4.82 -18.54
CA LEU A 54 5.92 3.58 -17.89
C LEU A 54 4.71 3.87 -16.98
N PRO A 55 3.62 3.08 -17.09
CA PRO A 55 2.52 3.12 -16.13
C PRO A 55 3.03 2.78 -14.73
N GLN A 56 2.58 3.53 -13.73
CA GLN A 56 3.02 3.32 -12.35
C GLN A 56 2.52 1.98 -11.80
N ILE A 57 1.33 1.55 -12.23
CA ILE A 57 0.73 0.28 -11.81
C ILE A 57 1.57 -0.93 -12.24
N ASP A 58 2.38 -0.77 -13.29
CA ASP A 58 3.26 -1.83 -13.79
C ASP A 58 4.54 -1.98 -12.94
N GLY A 59 4.86 -1.01 -12.09
CA GLY A 59 5.91 -1.12 -11.08
C GLY A 59 5.52 -2.00 -9.88
N VAL A 60 4.23 -2.33 -9.74
CA VAL A 60 3.71 -3.19 -8.67
C VAL A 60 3.82 -4.66 -9.10
N ALA A 61 4.04 -5.55 -8.13
CA ALA A 61 4.24 -6.98 -8.39
C ALA A 61 3.08 -7.56 -9.21
N PRO A 62 3.34 -8.49 -10.14
CA PRO A 62 2.32 -9.15 -10.94
C PRO A 62 1.18 -9.75 -10.10
N ALA A 63 0.05 -10.05 -10.74
CA ALA A 63 -1.20 -10.44 -10.07
C ALA A 63 -1.09 -11.70 -9.19
N ASP A 64 -0.19 -12.60 -9.55
CA ASP A 64 0.13 -13.87 -8.88
C ASP A 64 1.09 -13.71 -7.70
N GLU A 65 1.62 -12.51 -7.46
CA GLU A 65 2.59 -12.24 -6.42
C GLU A 65 2.15 -11.15 -5.45
N CYS A 66 2.50 -11.32 -4.17
CA CYS A 66 2.37 -10.28 -3.17
C CYS A 66 3.52 -9.29 -3.32
N HIS A 67 3.21 -7.99 -3.47
CA HIS A 67 4.24 -6.94 -3.52
C HIS A 67 4.70 -6.59 -2.11
N CYS A 68 3.75 -6.34 -1.21
CA CYS A 68 4.01 -6.14 0.20
C CYS A 68 2.80 -6.55 1.05
N ALA A 69 3.07 -6.85 2.31
CA ALA A 69 2.10 -7.35 3.26
C ALA A 69 2.09 -6.49 4.52
N LEU A 70 0.89 -6.06 4.94
CA LEU A 70 0.66 -5.41 6.22
C LEU A 70 0.27 -6.44 7.26
N ARG A 71 0.98 -6.44 8.38
CA ARG A 71 0.78 -7.40 9.47
C ARG A 71 0.82 -6.69 10.82
N TRP A 72 -0.02 -7.16 11.74
CA TRP A 72 0.01 -6.75 13.13
C TRP A 72 0.86 -7.73 13.94
N HIS A 73 1.92 -7.23 14.56
CA HIS A 73 2.75 -7.98 15.49
C HIS A 73 3.31 -7.05 16.57
N ASN A 74 2.51 -6.82 17.62
CA ASN A 74 2.79 -5.81 18.65
C ASN A 74 3.00 -4.39 18.08
N GLY A 75 2.34 -4.11 16.95
CA GLY A 75 2.53 -2.93 16.12
C GLY A 75 2.27 -3.27 14.66
N TRP A 76 1.88 -2.26 13.86
CA TRP A 76 1.74 -2.45 12.42
C TRP A 76 3.10 -2.41 11.74
N ARG A 77 3.34 -3.41 10.90
CA ARG A 77 4.54 -3.51 10.08
C ARG A 77 4.16 -3.78 8.64
N LEU A 78 4.99 -3.29 7.73
CA LEU A 78 4.98 -3.68 6.33
C LEU A 78 6.13 -4.64 6.08
N VAL A 79 5.85 -5.75 5.41
CA VAL A 79 6.82 -6.70 4.89
C VAL A 79 6.92 -6.47 3.37
N ALA A 80 8.09 -6.06 2.89
CA ALA A 80 8.32 -5.75 1.48
C ALA A 80 8.85 -7.00 0.77
N HIS A 81 8.00 -7.71 0.02
CA HIS A 81 8.41 -8.87 -0.79
C HIS A 81 9.05 -8.46 -2.12
N ARG A 82 8.68 -7.26 -2.60
CA ARG A 82 9.24 -6.58 -3.76
C ARG A 82 9.66 -5.15 -3.35
N PRO A 83 10.41 -4.42 -4.19
CA PRO A 83 10.89 -3.07 -3.90
C PRO A 83 9.79 -2.11 -3.42
N VAL A 84 9.87 -1.64 -2.18
CA VAL A 84 9.02 -0.59 -1.60
C VAL A 84 9.90 0.57 -1.15
N VAL A 85 9.58 1.79 -1.59
CA VAL A 85 10.32 3.00 -1.22
C VAL A 85 9.57 3.78 -0.16
N CYS A 86 10.25 4.11 0.94
CA CYS A 86 9.76 5.00 2.00
C CYS A 86 10.72 6.18 2.15
N GLY A 87 10.32 7.36 1.66
CA GLY A 87 11.21 8.52 1.60
C GLY A 87 12.44 8.25 0.71
N ARG A 88 13.63 8.12 1.32
CA ARG A 88 14.89 7.79 0.63
C ARG A 88 15.35 6.35 0.84
N MET A 89 14.59 5.56 1.60
CA MET A 89 14.95 4.18 1.93
C MET A 89 14.21 3.21 1.01
N LEU A 90 14.93 2.16 0.57
CA LEU A 90 14.40 1.07 -0.22
C LEU A 90 14.33 -0.19 0.66
N TYR A 91 13.16 -0.83 0.68
CA TYR A 91 12.88 -2.09 1.36
C TYR A 91 12.58 -3.16 0.31
N ASP A 92 13.19 -4.34 0.40
CA ASP A 92 12.98 -5.43 -0.56
C ASP A 92 13.32 -6.79 0.09
N GLY A 93 12.96 -7.90 -0.58
CA GLY A 93 13.42 -9.24 -0.20
C GLY A 93 12.94 -9.77 1.15
N GLY A 94 11.78 -9.30 1.62
CA GLY A 94 11.21 -9.63 2.93
C GLY A 94 11.59 -8.65 4.05
N ALA A 95 12.26 -7.54 3.73
CA ALA A 95 12.57 -6.50 4.70
C ALA A 95 11.31 -5.96 5.39
N GLN A 96 11.43 -5.65 6.68
CA GLN A 96 10.34 -5.13 7.50
C GLN A 96 10.50 -3.63 7.74
N LEU A 97 9.39 -2.91 7.64
CA LEU A 97 9.26 -1.49 7.98
C LEU A 97 8.26 -1.35 9.12
N ASP A 98 8.72 -0.81 10.25
CA ASP A 98 7.81 -0.37 11.32
C ASP A 98 7.05 0.87 10.85
N LEU A 99 5.72 0.80 10.93
CA LEU A 99 4.86 1.86 10.43
C LEU A 99 4.59 2.89 11.53
N THR A 100 4.63 4.15 11.14
CA THR A 100 4.26 5.28 12.00
C THR A 100 2.83 5.74 11.69
N ARG A 101 2.33 6.77 12.41
CA ARG A 101 0.95 7.29 12.26
C ARG A 101 0.55 7.55 10.80
N SER A 102 1.46 8.07 9.99
CA SER A 102 1.23 8.26 8.56
C SER A 102 2.53 7.95 7.81
N THR A 103 2.46 6.98 6.91
CA THR A 103 3.62 6.48 6.16
C THR A 103 3.29 6.49 4.67
N ALA A 104 3.98 7.34 3.91
CA ALA A 104 3.86 7.40 2.46
C ALA A 104 4.87 6.45 1.81
N LEU A 105 4.40 5.65 0.86
CA LEU A 105 5.19 4.60 0.20
C LEU A 105 5.01 4.66 -1.31
N LEU A 106 6.04 4.24 -2.04
CA LEU A 106 5.94 3.89 -3.45
C LEU A 106 6.14 2.39 -3.60
N LEU A 107 5.20 1.74 -4.27
CA LEU A 107 5.25 0.31 -4.60
C LEU A 107 6.00 0.15 -5.93
N GLY A 108 7.24 -0.32 -5.86
CA GLY A 108 8.19 -0.33 -6.97
C GLY A 108 8.95 0.99 -7.13
N VAL A 109 10.07 0.95 -7.87
CA VAL A 109 10.84 2.15 -8.21
C VAL A 109 10.04 2.99 -9.22
N GLY A 110 9.57 4.16 -8.79
CA GLY A 110 8.70 5.01 -9.61
C GLY A 110 7.29 4.47 -9.82
N GLY A 111 6.90 3.45 -9.04
CA GLY A 111 5.60 2.79 -9.17
C GLY A 111 4.50 3.49 -8.38
N TRP A 112 3.57 2.69 -7.87
CA TRP A 112 2.28 3.19 -7.40
C TRP A 112 2.35 3.80 -5.98
N PRO A 113 1.91 5.04 -5.76
CA PRO A 113 1.92 5.65 -4.44
C PRO A 113 0.78 5.13 -3.56
N ILE A 114 1.08 4.83 -2.30
CA ILE A 114 0.09 4.55 -1.26
C ILE A 114 0.43 5.30 0.02
N ILE A 115 -0.58 5.55 0.86
CA ILE A 115 -0.40 6.12 2.20
C ILE A 115 -1.01 5.18 3.21
N ILE A 116 -0.26 4.81 4.24
CA ILE A 116 -0.75 4.02 5.36
C ILE A 116 -0.96 4.94 6.55
N ARG A 117 -2.14 4.91 7.14
CA ARG A 117 -2.53 5.70 8.31
C ARG A 117 -2.88 4.77 9.46
N ILE A 118 -2.23 4.97 10.59
CA ILE A 118 -2.48 4.27 11.85
C ILE A 118 -3.07 5.27 12.82
N ASN A 119 -4.26 4.97 13.34
CA ASN A 119 -5.01 5.83 14.27
C ASN A 119 -5.42 7.21 13.71
N GLU A 120 -6.35 7.22 12.76
CA GLU A 120 -7.35 8.30 12.65
C GLU A 120 -8.74 7.70 12.90
N THR A 121 -9.13 7.64 14.17
CA THR A 121 -10.56 7.64 14.52
C THR A 121 -11.10 9.03 14.22
N HIS A 122 -11.56 9.27 12.99
CA HIS A 122 -12.67 10.16 12.62
C HIS A 122 -12.69 10.38 11.10
N ILE A 123 -13.66 9.79 10.42
CA ILE A 123 -14.28 10.44 9.26
C ILE A 123 -15.39 11.32 9.88
N PRO A 124 -15.34 12.66 9.83
CA PRO A 124 -16.54 13.43 10.08
C PRO A 124 -17.51 13.19 8.92
N LEU A 125 -18.73 12.80 9.27
CA LEU A 125 -19.90 12.74 8.40
C LEU A 125 -20.13 14.07 7.67
#